data_AF-A0A7K1T043-F1
#
_entry.id   AF-A0A7K1T043-F1
#
_cell.length_a   1.000
_cell.length_b   1.000
_cell.length_c   1.000
_cell.angle_alpha   90.00
_cell.angle_beta   90.00
_cell.angle_gamma   90.00
#
_symmetry.space_group_name_H-M   'P 1'
#
loop_
_entity.id
_entity.type
_entity.pdbx_description
1 polymer ?
#
loop_
_entity_poly.entity_id
_entity_poly.type
_entity_poly.pdbx_seq_one_letter_code
_entity_poly.pdbx_strand_id
1 'polypeptide(L)'
;MKTILTKRLLGFLIKKGYKYCLSKTSFIDQQDAPHIGIMLKPVKKHPLLQKLPKPYENYFTITREPLEMASGTSDAQVIVELSEKDYQKFALA
;
A
#
# COMPACT_ATOMS: atom_id res chain seq x y z
N MET A 1 -9.82 -3.92 5.05
CA MET A 1 -8.90 -4.10 6.20
C MET A 1 -7.62 -3.32 5.93
N LYS A 2 -6.97 -2.77 6.96
CA LYS A 2 -5.73 -2.00 6.84
C LYS A 2 -4.62 -2.72 7.59
N THR A 3 -3.41 -2.77 7.03
CA THR A 3 -2.25 -3.41 7.66
C THR A 3 -0.96 -2.74 7.23
N ILE A 4 0.13 -2.92 7.97
CA ILE A 4 1.43 -2.31 7.65
C ILE A 4 2.05 -3.04 6.44
N LEU A 5 2.63 -2.27 5.52
CA LEU A 5 3.39 -2.83 4.42
C LEU A 5 4.65 -3.52 4.97
N THR A 6 4.80 -4.80 4.66
CA THR A 6 5.99 -5.59 5.00
C THR A 6 6.46 -6.35 3.75
N LYS A 7 7.73 -6.78 3.73
CA LYS A 7 8.25 -7.65 2.64
C LYS A 7 7.41 -8.91 2.45
N ARG A 8 6.94 -9.52 3.55
CA ARG A 8 6.04 -10.70 3.51
C ARG A 8 4.72 -10.38 2.82
N LEU A 9 4.08 -9.27 3.19
CA LEU A 9 2.84 -8.84 2.56
C LEU A 9 3.04 -8.53 1.07
N LEU A 10 4.12 -7.85 0.71
CA LEU A 10 4.43 -7.55 -0.68
C LEU A 10 4.60 -8.82 -1.52
N GLY A 11 5.34 -9.81 -1.00
CA GLY A 11 5.49 -11.12 -1.65
C GLY A 11 4.15 -11.84 -1.82
N PHE A 12 3.27 -11.79 -0.83
CA PHE A 12 1.91 -12.33 -0.93
C PHE A 12 1.10 -11.65 -2.05
N LEU A 13 1.17 -10.32 -2.14
CA LEU A 13 0.45 -9.55 -3.16
C LEU A 13 0.96 -9.87 -4.57
N ILE A 14 2.27 -9.96 -4.76
CA ILE A 14 2.86 -10.34 -6.05
C ILE A 14 2.40 -11.75 -6.46
N LYS A 15 2.45 -12.73 -5.54
CA LYS A 15 1.97 -14.10 -5.80
C LYS A 15 0.47 -14.16 -6.14
N LYS A 16 -0.34 -13.24 -5.61
CA LYS A 16 -1.78 -13.11 -5.93
C LYS A 16 -2.07 -12.42 -7.27
N GLY A 17 -1.03 -11.93 -7.95
CA GLY A 17 -1.13 -11.26 -9.24
C GLY A 17 -1.46 -9.77 -9.15
N TYR A 18 -1.25 -9.13 -8.00
CA TYR A 18 -1.27 -7.67 -7.93
C TYR A 18 -0.03 -7.11 -8.64
N LYS A 19 -0.21 -6.02 -9.38
CA LYS A 19 0.84 -5.43 -10.23
C LYS A 19 1.09 -3.96 -9.92
N TYR A 20 0.09 -3.26 -9.40
CA TYR A 20 0.17 -1.84 -9.09
C TYR A 20 -0.42 -1.57 -7.71
N CYS A 21 -0.05 -0.45 -7.10
CA CYS A 21 -0.65 0.05 -5.87
C CYS A 21 -1.11 1.48 -6.11
N LEU A 22 -2.40 1.76 -5.94
CA LEU A 22 -2.86 3.14 -5.85
C LEU A 22 -2.30 3.76 -4.57
N SER A 23 -1.88 5.02 -4.64
CA SER A 23 -1.26 5.73 -3.53
C SER A 23 -2.07 6.96 -3.15
N LYS A 24 -2.18 7.19 -1.85
CA LYS A 24 -2.58 8.44 -1.25
C LYS A 24 -1.61 8.77 -0.14
N THR A 25 -1.19 10.03 -0.06
CA THR A 25 -0.45 10.54 1.09
C THR A 25 -1.40 11.27 2.03
N SER A 26 -1.23 11.08 3.33
CA SER A 26 -1.97 11.77 4.38
C SER A 26 -1.03 12.11 5.52
N PHE A 27 -1.21 13.28 6.12
CA PHE A 27 -0.52 13.64 7.35
C PHE A 27 -1.19 12.92 8.52
N ILE A 28 -0.39 12.23 9.33
CA ILE A 28 -0.84 11.65 10.59
C ILE A 28 -0.37 12.59 11.70
N ASP A 29 -1.30 13.34 12.28
CA ASP A 29 -1.04 14.09 13.51
C ASP A 29 -0.96 13.11 14.68
N GLN A 30 0.26 12.69 15.00
CA GLN A 30 0.58 12.06 16.29
C GLN A 30 1.27 13.09 17.19
N GLN A 31 1.01 13.00 18.50
CA GLN A 31 1.33 14.00 19.52
C GLN A 31 2.81 14.43 19.58
N ASP A 32 3.75 13.72 18.95
CA ASP A 32 5.19 13.98 19.05
C ASP A 32 5.92 14.32 17.73
N ALA A 33 5.31 14.17 16.55
CA ALA A 33 5.83 14.70 15.27
C ALA A 33 4.87 14.42 14.09
N PRO A 34 4.82 15.26 13.04
CA PRO A 34 4.06 14.97 11.83
C PRO A 34 4.67 13.76 11.11
N HIS A 35 4.00 12.61 11.18
CA HIS A 35 4.42 11.41 10.45
C HIS A 35 3.69 11.35 9.11
N ILE A 36 4.43 11.09 8.03
CA ILE A 36 3.84 10.94 6.70
C ILE A 36 3.17 9.56 6.64
N GLY A 37 1.84 9.53 6.53
CA GLY A 37 1.08 8.30 6.31
C GLY A 37 0.87 8.06 4.82
N ILE A 38 1.40 6.95 4.30
CA ILE A 38 1.18 6.54 2.90
C ILE A 38 0.18 5.40 2.90
N MET A 39 -0.94 5.57 2.19
CA MET A 39 -1.95 4.53 2.01
C MET A 39 -1.85 3.94 0.61
N LEU A 40 -1.63 2.62 0.55
CA LEU A 40 -1.53 1.85 -0.68
C LEU A 40 -2.75 0.94 -0.86
N LYS A 41 -3.31 0.91 -2.07
CA LYS A 41 -4.35 -0.04 -2.46
C LYS A 41 -3.88 -0.91 -3.63
N PRO A 42 -3.58 -2.19 -3.40
CA PRO A 42 -3.13 -3.09 -4.45
C PRO A 42 -4.21 -3.31 -5.51
N VAL A 43 -3.84 -3.20 -6.78
CA VAL A 43 -4.70 -3.47 -7.94
C VAL A 43 -3.98 -4.37 -8.96
N LYS A 44 -4.76 -5.23 -9.62
CA LYS A 44 -4.22 -6.18 -10.61
C LYS A 44 -4.14 -5.59 -12.02
N LYS A 45 -5.03 -4.65 -12.34
CA LYS A 45 -5.10 -3.98 -13.63
C LYS A 45 -4.31 -2.67 -13.58
N HIS A 46 -3.76 -2.27 -14.72
CA HIS A 46 -3.08 -0.99 -14.86
C HIS A 46 -4.09 0.14 -14.60
N PRO A 47 -3.86 1.00 -13.60
CA PRO A 47 -4.74 2.12 -13.32
C PRO A 47 -4.54 3.24 -14.35
N LEU A 48 -5.59 4.00 -14.63
CA LEU A 48 -5.52 5.19 -15.47
C LEU A 48 -5.45 6.41 -14.56
N LEU A 49 -4.39 7.23 -14.65
CA LEU A 49 -4.20 8.42 -13.79
C LEU A 49 -5.43 9.33 -13.73
N GLN A 50 -6.03 9.59 -14.90
CA GLN A 50 -7.20 10.45 -15.03
C GLN A 50 -8.49 9.88 -14.42
N LYS A 51 -8.50 8.57 -14.10
CA LYS A 51 -9.68 7.84 -13.57
C LYS A 51 -9.37 7.16 -12.24
N LEU A 52 -8.40 7.68 -11.48
CA LEU A 52 -8.14 7.17 -10.14
C LEU A 52 -9.35 7.44 -9.24
N PRO A 53 -9.82 6.44 -8.49
CA PRO A 53 -10.87 6.67 -7.52
C PRO A 53 -10.34 7.61 -6.44
N LYS A 54 -11.10 8.66 -6.10
CA LYS A 54 -10.80 9.44 -4.90
C LYS A 54 -10.81 8.49 -3.68
N PRO A 55 -9.89 8.65 -2.71
CA PRO A 55 -8.95 9.75 -2.54
C PRO A 55 -7.52 9.47 -3.06
N TYR A 56 -7.34 8.54 -4.00
CA TYR A 56 -6.01 8.18 -4.52
C TYR A 56 -5.54 9.15 -5.60
N GLU A 57 -4.29 9.58 -5.50
CA GLU A 57 -3.72 10.67 -6.32
C GLU A 57 -2.68 10.16 -7.30
N ASN A 58 -2.05 9.03 -6.99
CA ASN A 58 -1.02 8.43 -7.82
C ASN A 58 -1.12 6.90 -7.80
N TYR A 59 -0.28 6.22 -8.57
CA TYR A 59 -0.04 4.79 -8.44
C TYR A 59 1.42 4.44 -8.66
N PHE A 60 1.82 3.31 -8.09
CA PHE A 60 3.15 2.76 -8.22
C PHE A 60 3.10 1.36 -8.80
N THR A 61 4.18 0.95 -9.46
CA THR A 61 4.35 -0.46 -9.84
C THR A 61 4.77 -1.23 -8.60
N ILE A 62 4.11 -2.36 -8.30
CA ILE A 62 4.31 -3.07 -7.02
C ILE A 62 5.75 -3.53 -6.78
N THR A 63 6.55 -3.69 -7.84
CA THR A 63 7.94 -4.15 -7.81
C THR A 63 8.97 -3.01 -7.78
N ARG A 64 8.53 -1.75 -7.65
CA ARG A 64 9.39 -0.56 -7.57
C ARG A 64 9.24 0.11 -6.21
N GLU A 65 8.52 1.22 -6.13
CA GLU A 65 8.41 2.03 -4.91
C GLU A 65 7.85 1.23 -3.72
N PRO A 66 6.82 0.37 -3.87
CA PRO A 66 6.34 -0.46 -2.76
C PRO A 66 7.36 -1.51 -2.29
N LEU A 67 8.31 -1.92 -3.14
CA LEU A 67 9.41 -2.82 -2.74
C LEU A 67 10.39 -2.10 -1.82
N GLU A 68 10.71 -0.86 -2.13
CA GLU A 68 11.57 0.00 -1.29
C GLU A 68 10.86 0.31 0.03
N MET A 69 9.61 0.76 -0.04
CA MET A 69 8.77 1.07 1.13
C MET A 69 8.58 -0.13 2.07
N ALA A 70 8.50 -1.36 1.54
CA ALA A 70 8.36 -2.58 2.34
C ALA A 70 9.60 -2.89 3.19
N SER A 71 10.75 -2.27 2.92
CA SER A 71 11.95 -2.35 3.75
C SER A 71 11.94 -1.39 4.93
N GLY A 72 10.93 -0.51 5.01
CA GLY A 72 10.82 0.54 6.02
C GLY A 72 11.34 1.88 5.48
N THR A 73 10.66 2.94 5.88
CA THR A 73 11.04 4.34 5.64
C THR A 73 11.08 5.04 6.99
N SER A 74 12.18 5.72 7.32
CA SER A 74 12.42 6.31 8.64
C SER A 74 11.33 7.28 9.09
N ASP A 75 10.72 7.99 8.14
CA ASP A 75 9.82 9.12 8.41
C ASP A 75 8.38 8.90 7.92
N ALA A 76 8.06 7.68 7.46
CA ALA A 76 6.74 7.38 6.92
C ALA A 76 6.21 5.99 7.31
N GLN A 77 4.94 5.95 7.71
CA GLN A 77 4.22 4.71 7.93
C GLN A 77 3.42 4.35 6.69
N VAL A 78 3.73 3.20 6.09
CA VAL A 78 3.06 2.72 4.88
C VAL A 78 2.02 1.68 5.24
N ILE A 79 0.75 2.01 4.98
CA ILE A 79 -0.43 1.18 5.26
C ILE A 79 -1.02 0.67 3.96
N VAL A 80 -1.36 -0.61 3.91
CA VAL A 80 -2.00 -1.26 2.76
C VAL A 80 -3.46 -1.54 3.06
N GLU A 81 -4.35 -1.09 2.19
CA GLU A 81 -5.77 -1.44 2.19
C GLU A 81 -5.99 -2.75 1.40
N LEU A 82 -6.45 -3.78 2.11
CA LEU A 82 -6.78 -5.09 1.56
C LEU A 82 -8.30 -5.35 1.62
N SER A 83 -8.78 -6.15 0.67
CA SER A 83 -10.08 -6.79 0.81
C SER A 83 -10.08 -7.70 2.03
N GLU A 84 -11.23 -7.92 2.66
CA GLU A 84 -11.34 -8.84 3.79
C GLU A 84 -10.85 -10.25 3.43
N LYS A 85 -11.21 -10.74 2.25
CA LYS A 85 -10.79 -12.06 1.74
C LYS A 85 -9.28 -12.17 1.61
N ASP A 86 -8.60 -11.14 1.12
CA ASP A 86 -7.15 -11.17 0.96
C ASP A 86 -6.43 -10.99 2.30
N TYR A 87 -6.99 -10.17 3.20
CA TYR A 87 -6.48 -10.02 4.56
C TYR A 87 -6.50 -11.34 5.32
N GLN A 88 -7.63 -12.06 5.30
CA GLN A 88 -7.75 -13.38 5.94
C GLN A 88 -6.76 -14.38 5.35
N LYS A 89 -6.62 -14.43 4.02
CA LYS A 89 -5.65 -15.30 3.36
C LYS A 89 -4.21 -14.97 3.71
N PHE A 90 -3.89 -13.70 3.90
CA PHE A 90 -2.56 -13.28 4.33
C PHE A 90 -2.29 -13.62 5.80
N ALA A 91 -3.28 -13.43 6.69
CA ALA A 91 -3.15 -13.75 8.11
C ALA A 91 -2.90 -15.25 8.35
N LEU A 92 -3.44 -16.11 7.47
CA LEU A 92 -3.31 -17.57 7.54
C LEU A 92 -2.09 -18.14 6.80
N ALA A 93 -1.35 -17.33 6.02
CA ALA A 93 -0.28 -17.78 5.11
C ALA A 93 1.10 -17.33 5.57
#